data_AF-A0A5B8VZ85-F1
#
_entry.id   AF-A0A5B8VZ85-F1
#
_cell.length_a   1.000
_cell.length_b   1.000
_cell.length_c   1.000
_cell.angle_alpha   90.00
_cell.angle_beta   90.00
_cell.angle_gamma   90.00
#
_symmetry.space_group_name_H-M   'P 1'
#
loop_
_entity.id
_entity.type
_entity.pdbx_description
1 polymer ?
#
loop_
_entity_poly.entity_id
_entity_poly.type
_entity_poly.pdbx_seq_one_letter_code
_entity_poly.pdbx_strand_id
1 'polypeptide(L)'
;MIRFTRKEIYQMVWELPMTEIAKKYKISDVGFRKICLRMNIPVPKTGSWAKVKAGHHRRQPKLPAKWDGQDFIELKERPHEQPVKKTSERIKLVKEITQKELPFKVPGRLTKPDPLIIAAKESLEKLTDINYPGMAVTKKGQLDIRVAPSNIGRALRFMDTLIKCVRARGYIYEITTDGNYIVVGEVKLRVNFRERTTKFKVDKPYQEYEWRPNGKIVFRLDDRLKSEWGDSKTKLLEDHLPPIMAKLDISAKQEEEYLKNARIWQENWEKQRKLQAKHDAHQHEERESFKELLTQVKRWKQAQLIREYLAAIPSPDTNWLDWATHKADWLDPIVMAEDEWMTEGDKDIF
;
A
#
# COMPACT_ATOMS: atom_id res chain seq x y z
N MET A 1 19.71 18.14 22.78
CA MET A 1 19.92 16.97 21.89
C MET A 1 20.94 16.09 22.60
N ILE A 2 20.83 14.76 22.48
CA ILE A 2 21.73 13.82 23.15
C ILE A 2 22.56 13.15 22.06
N ARG A 3 23.88 13.15 22.23
CA ARG A 3 24.83 12.53 21.32
C ARG A 3 25.08 11.08 21.75
N PHE A 4 24.93 10.14 20.82
CA PHE A 4 25.22 8.72 21.03
C PHE A 4 26.31 8.27 20.06
N THR A 5 27.31 7.57 20.59
CA THR A 5 28.36 6.91 19.82
C THR A 5 27.84 5.64 19.15
N ARG A 6 28.55 5.17 18.12
CA ARG A 6 28.25 3.91 17.41
C ARG A 6 28.16 2.71 18.37
N LYS A 7 29.01 2.66 19.39
CA LYS A 7 29.01 1.61 20.43
C LYS A 7 27.76 1.69 21.31
N GLU A 8 27.35 2.89 21.72
CA GLU A 8 26.16 3.11 22.53
C GLU A 8 24.87 2.79 21.75
N ILE A 9 24.80 3.13 20.47
CA ILE A 9 23.68 2.77 19.60
C ILE A 9 23.59 1.25 19.47
N TYR A 10 24.71 0.57 19.27
CA TYR A 10 24.77 -0.89 19.23
C TYR A 10 24.24 -1.50 20.53
N GLN A 11 24.70 -1.05 21.69
CA GLN A 11 24.20 -1.54 22.98
C GLN A 11 22.69 -1.31 23.13
N MET A 12 22.22 -0.09 22.84
CA MET A 12 20.82 0.29 22.94
C MET A 12 19.89 -0.59 22.09
N VAL A 13 20.30 -0.91 20.85
CA VAL A 13 19.55 -1.76 19.92
C VAL A 13 19.40 -3.21 20.39
N TRP A 14 20.36 -3.69 21.19
CA TRP A 14 20.38 -5.06 21.71
C TRP A 14 19.80 -5.18 23.13
N GLU A 15 19.61 -4.06 23.83
CA GLU A 15 18.92 -3.99 25.13
C GLU A 15 17.42 -3.69 24.99
N LEU A 16 17.00 -2.89 24.00
CA LEU A 16 15.62 -2.44 23.84
C LEU A 16 15.06 -2.69 22.43
N PRO A 17 13.75 -2.99 22.30
CA PRO A 17 13.09 -3.00 21.00
C PRO A 17 13.19 -1.64 20.30
N MET A 18 13.40 -1.65 18.98
CA MET A 18 13.45 -0.43 18.15
C MET A 18 12.23 0.48 18.34
N THR A 19 11.07 -0.10 18.63
CA THR A 19 9.83 0.62 18.92
C THR A 19 9.88 1.40 20.23
N GLU A 20 10.60 0.91 21.25
CA GLU A 20 10.78 1.62 22.53
C GLU A 20 11.83 2.73 22.38
N ILE A 21 12.89 2.48 21.62
CA ILE A 21 13.90 3.51 21.30
C ILE A 21 13.26 4.66 20.52
N ALA A 22 12.44 4.35 19.51
CA ALA A 22 11.65 5.33 18.74
C ALA A 22 10.57 6.05 19.57
N LYS A 23 10.15 5.50 20.72
CA LYS A 23 9.27 6.21 21.67
C LYS A 23 10.05 7.23 22.49
N LYS A 24 11.25 6.85 22.95
CA LYS A 24 12.12 7.69 23.79
C LYS A 24 12.75 8.85 23.02
N TYR A 25 13.09 8.66 21.76
CA TYR A 25 13.68 9.69 20.92
C TYR A 25 12.72 10.13 19.82
N LYS A 26 12.80 11.38 19.34
CA LYS A 26 11.97 11.91 18.24
C LYS A 26 12.42 11.35 16.88
N ILE A 27 12.36 10.04 16.71
CA ILE A 27 12.74 9.31 15.49
C ILE A 27 11.76 8.16 15.25
N SER A 28 11.48 7.84 13.98
CA SER A 28 10.69 6.64 13.65
C SER A 28 11.53 5.37 13.81
N ASP A 29 10.88 4.23 14.04
CA ASP A 29 11.52 2.91 14.11
C ASP A 29 12.24 2.54 12.80
N VAL A 30 11.63 2.85 11.66
CA VAL A 30 12.23 2.71 10.32
C VAL A 30 13.40 3.68 10.15
N GLY A 31 13.26 4.93 10.61
CA GLY A 31 14.32 5.93 10.57
C GLY A 31 15.54 5.52 11.39
N PHE A 32 15.32 5.04 12.62
CA PHE A 32 16.39 4.56 13.49
C PHE A 32 17.06 3.29 12.95
N ARG A 33 16.30 2.37 12.34
CA ARG A 33 16.86 1.21 11.63
C ARG A 33 17.77 1.63 10.46
N LYS A 34 17.36 2.62 9.67
CA LYS A 34 18.20 3.15 8.57
C LYS A 34 19.51 3.75 9.09
N ILE A 35 19.48 4.42 10.24
CA ILE A 35 20.69 4.93 10.89
C ILE A 35 21.63 3.79 11.29
N CYS A 36 21.10 2.75 11.95
CA CYS A 36 21.91 1.59 12.36
C CYS A 36 22.57 0.89 11.15
N LEU A 37 21.82 0.70 10.06
CA LEU A 37 22.35 0.11 8.83
C LEU A 37 23.43 0.98 8.20
N ARG A 38 23.24 2.30 8.17
CA ARG A 38 24.23 3.25 7.65
C ARG A 38 25.53 3.22 8.44
N MET A 39 25.46 3.05 9.76
CA MET A 39 26.62 2.95 10.66
C MET A 39 27.22 1.54 10.74
N ASN A 40 26.79 0.62 9.86
CA ASN A 40 27.21 -0.78 9.88
C ASN A 40 27.04 -1.45 11.26
N ILE A 41 25.92 -1.15 11.94
CA ILE A 41 25.55 -1.71 13.23
C ILE A 41 24.59 -2.88 12.99
N PRO A 42 24.91 -4.11 13.46
CA PRO A 42 24.02 -5.25 13.30
C PRO A 42 22.76 -5.05 14.16
N VAL A 43 21.59 -5.22 13.53
CA VAL A 43 20.28 -5.07 14.19
C VAL A 43 19.56 -6.41 14.33
N PRO A 44 18.77 -6.63 15.39
CA PRO A 44 17.94 -7.82 15.51
C PRO A 44 16.97 -7.99 14.33
N LYS A 45 16.80 -9.25 13.88
CA LYS A 45 15.80 -9.60 12.87
C LYS A 45 14.39 -9.32 13.39
N THR A 46 13.46 -9.09 12.47
CA THR A 46 12.04 -8.90 12.80
C THR A 46 11.52 -10.12 13.55
N GLY A 47 10.73 -9.89 14.61
CA GLY A 47 10.19 -10.96 15.47
C GLY A 47 11.15 -11.52 16.52
N SER A 48 12.42 -11.13 16.52
CA SER A 48 13.36 -11.59 17.53
C SER A 48 12.96 -11.15 18.95
N TRP A 49 12.37 -9.97 19.14
CA TRP A 49 11.84 -9.48 20.43
C TRP A 49 10.62 -10.23 20.94
N ALA A 50 9.81 -10.80 20.05
CA ALA A 50 8.76 -11.74 20.44
C ALA A 50 9.34 -13.04 21.01
N LYS A 51 10.43 -13.55 20.41
CA LYS A 51 11.10 -14.78 20.89
C LYS A 51 11.77 -14.62 22.25
N VAL A 52 12.39 -13.48 22.54
CA VAL A 52 12.94 -13.19 23.89
C VAL A 52 11.84 -13.04 24.93
N LYS A 53 10.72 -12.41 24.58
CA LYS A 53 9.54 -12.34 25.46
C LYS A 53 8.96 -13.72 25.77
N ALA A 54 9.15 -14.69 24.87
CA ALA A 54 8.82 -16.09 25.05
C ALA A 54 9.94 -16.93 25.70
N GLY A 55 10.97 -16.30 26.27
CA GLY A 55 12.04 -16.96 27.03
C GLY A 55 13.22 -17.50 26.21
N HIS A 56 13.28 -17.26 24.89
CA HIS A 56 14.39 -17.75 24.07
C HIS A 56 15.62 -16.84 24.10
N HIS A 57 16.80 -17.46 24.21
CA HIS A 57 18.09 -16.77 24.13
C HIS A 57 18.41 -16.32 22.71
N ARG A 58 19.09 -15.18 22.59
CA ARG A 58 19.43 -14.58 21.29
C ARG A 58 20.93 -14.50 21.07
N ARG A 59 21.36 -14.83 19.84
CA ARG A 59 22.75 -14.65 19.42
C ARG A 59 22.97 -13.21 18.98
N GLN A 60 23.77 -12.47 19.75
CA GLN A 60 24.16 -11.09 19.45
C GLN A 60 25.47 -11.09 18.62
N PRO A 61 25.45 -10.64 17.35
CA PRO A 61 26.65 -10.53 16.53
C PRO A 61 27.56 -9.42 17.04
N LYS A 62 28.89 -9.65 17.05
CA LYS A 62 29.88 -8.62 17.43
C LYS A 62 29.77 -7.39 16.51
N LEU A 63 29.96 -6.21 17.10
CA LEU A 63 30.02 -4.95 16.34
C LEU A 63 31.23 -4.98 15.37
N PRO A 64 31.04 -4.72 14.06
CA PRO A 64 32.14 -4.71 13.09
C PRO A 64 33.20 -3.64 13.41
N ALA A 65 34.48 -4.01 13.42
CA ALA A 65 35.59 -3.11 13.75
C ALA A 65 35.88 -2.07 12.66
N LYS A 66 35.61 -2.38 11.39
CA LYS A 66 35.82 -1.46 10.25
C LYS A 66 34.64 -0.49 10.11
N TRP A 67 34.89 0.81 10.28
CA TRP A 67 33.92 1.89 10.11
C TRP A 67 34.66 3.22 9.89
N ASP A 68 34.51 3.80 8.69
CA ASP A 68 35.23 5.01 8.28
C ASP A 68 34.32 6.27 8.26
N GLY A 69 33.09 6.14 8.77
CA GLY A 69 32.10 7.23 8.80
C GLY A 69 31.99 7.92 10.16
N GLN A 70 31.01 8.81 10.29
CA GLN A 70 30.77 9.55 11.53
C GLN A 70 30.40 8.59 12.69
N ASP A 71 31.17 8.60 13.78
CA ASP A 71 31.03 7.64 14.89
C ASP A 71 29.94 8.00 15.91
N PHE A 72 29.12 9.01 15.62
CA PHE A 72 28.06 9.46 16.50
C PHE A 72 26.83 9.97 15.75
N ILE A 73 25.68 9.94 16.44
CA ILE A 73 24.45 10.60 16.01
C ILE A 73 23.91 11.47 17.13
N GLU A 74 23.16 12.51 16.76
CA GLU A 74 22.40 13.29 17.73
C GLU A 74 20.93 12.92 17.64
N LEU A 75 20.37 12.48 18.78
CA LEU A 75 18.95 12.19 18.92
C LEU A 75 18.32 13.22 19.85
N LYS A 76 17.16 13.74 19.45
CA LYS A 76 16.35 14.60 20.32
C LYS A 76 15.49 13.72 21.22
N GLU A 77 15.74 13.74 22.52
CA GLU A 77 14.90 13.04 23.49
C GLU A 77 13.47 13.62 23.43
N ARG A 78 12.47 12.73 23.51
CA ARG A 78 11.08 13.13 23.64
C ARG A 78 10.88 13.48 25.13
N PRO A 79 10.36 14.68 25.48
CA PRO A 79 10.08 15.04 26.87
C PRO A 79 9.25 13.94 27.53
N HIS A 80 9.58 13.60 28.78
CA HIS A 80 8.91 12.56 29.55
C HIS A 80 7.51 13.04 29.96
N GLU A 81 6.57 13.10 29.02
CA GLU A 81 5.16 13.32 29.33
C GLU A 81 4.63 12.07 30.05
N GLN A 82 4.00 12.28 31.22
CA GLN A 82 3.12 11.30 31.85
C GLN A 82 2.23 10.65 30.79
N PRO A 83 1.83 9.36 30.94
CA PRO A 83 1.15 8.63 29.89
C PRO A 83 -0.01 9.46 29.38
N VAL A 84 0.19 10.09 28.22
CA VAL A 84 -0.87 10.80 27.53
C VAL A 84 -1.86 9.69 27.25
N LYS A 85 -2.96 9.65 28.01
CA LYS A 85 -4.19 9.06 27.52
C LYS A 85 -4.35 9.77 26.20
N LYS A 86 -3.98 9.12 25.09
CA LYS A 86 -4.33 9.56 23.75
C LYS A 86 -5.85 9.55 23.79
N THR A 87 -6.44 10.67 24.19
CA THR A 87 -7.80 11.01 23.83
C THR A 87 -7.72 10.99 22.32
N SER A 88 -8.08 9.85 21.74
CA SER A 88 -7.98 9.62 20.31
C SER A 88 -8.68 10.79 19.64
N GLU A 89 -8.20 11.20 18.46
CA GLU A 89 -8.90 12.21 17.66
C GLU A 89 -10.39 11.89 17.57
N ARG A 90 -10.73 10.58 17.55
CA ARG A 90 -12.08 10.06 17.73
C ARG A 90 -12.81 10.56 18.97
N ILE A 91 -12.24 10.51 20.17
CA ILE A 91 -12.92 11.00 21.37
C ILE A 91 -13.11 12.53 21.32
N LYS A 92 -12.12 13.28 20.79
CA LYS A 92 -12.26 14.74 20.62
C LYS A 92 -13.37 15.07 19.61
N LEU A 93 -13.38 14.38 18.47
CA LEU A 93 -14.34 14.61 17.41
C LEU A 93 -15.74 14.13 17.81
N VAL A 94 -15.87 13.01 18.54
CA VAL A 94 -17.15 12.59 19.14
C VAL A 94 -17.66 13.67 20.07
N LYS A 95 -16.81 14.27 20.90
CA LYS A 95 -17.22 15.36 21.80
C LYS A 95 -17.68 16.58 21.01
N GLU A 96 -16.96 16.99 19.97
CA GLU A 96 -17.33 18.10 19.10
C GLU A 96 -18.65 17.83 18.34
N ILE A 97 -18.80 16.62 17.81
CA ILE A 97 -19.98 16.19 17.05
C ILE A 97 -21.20 16.11 17.96
N THR A 98 -21.06 15.56 19.17
CA THR A 98 -22.13 15.52 20.18
C THR A 98 -22.51 16.91 20.69
N GLN A 99 -21.60 17.87 20.63
CA GLN A 99 -21.86 19.27 20.98
C GLN A 99 -22.56 20.07 19.86
N LYS A 100 -22.46 19.63 18.61
CA LYS A 100 -23.24 20.18 17.49
C LYS A 100 -24.64 19.57 17.49
N GLU A 101 -25.67 20.38 17.29
CA GLU A 101 -27.10 20.00 17.31
C GLU A 101 -27.50 19.10 16.13
N LEU A 102 -26.92 17.90 16.05
CA LEU A 102 -27.36 16.88 15.11
C LEU A 102 -28.45 16.00 15.75
N PRO A 103 -29.40 15.48 14.95
CA PRO A 103 -30.53 14.70 15.44
C PRO A 103 -30.09 13.27 15.81
N PHE A 104 -29.20 13.11 16.79
CA PHE A 104 -28.70 11.79 17.21
C PHE A 104 -29.74 10.93 17.92
N LYS A 105 -30.85 11.52 18.36
CA LYS A 105 -31.90 10.79 19.04
C LYS A 105 -32.82 10.12 18.02
N VAL A 106 -32.68 8.80 17.91
CA VAL A 106 -33.58 7.99 17.09
C VAL A 106 -34.99 8.06 17.68
N PRO A 107 -35.99 8.56 16.91
CA PRO A 107 -37.35 8.71 17.43
C PRO A 107 -38.02 7.34 17.59
N GLY A 108 -38.97 7.23 18.52
CA GLY A 108 -39.76 6.00 18.71
C GLY A 108 -40.72 5.70 17.55
N ARG A 109 -40.97 6.66 16.66
CA ARG A 109 -41.85 6.51 15.48
C ARG A 109 -41.23 7.20 14.27
N LEU A 110 -41.44 6.63 13.09
CA LEU A 110 -41.06 7.26 11.82
C LEU A 110 -42.04 8.39 11.51
N THR A 111 -41.51 9.60 11.36
CA THR A 111 -42.27 10.78 10.92
C THR A 111 -41.50 11.44 9.80
N LYS A 112 -42.15 11.69 8.65
CA LYS A 112 -41.51 12.20 7.42
C LYS A 112 -40.22 11.43 7.08
N PRO A 113 -40.32 10.13 6.77
CA PRO A 113 -39.15 9.30 6.47
C PRO A 113 -38.47 9.74 5.17
N ASP A 114 -37.17 9.48 5.07
CA ASP A 114 -36.41 9.68 3.85
C ASP A 114 -36.98 8.85 2.67
N PRO A 115 -36.92 9.33 1.41
CA PRO A 115 -37.32 8.53 0.25
C PRO A 115 -36.65 7.15 0.18
N LEU A 116 -35.37 7.05 0.60
CA LEU A 116 -34.66 5.77 0.65
C LEU A 116 -35.28 4.79 1.66
N ILE A 117 -35.86 5.32 2.74
CA ILE A 117 -36.50 4.53 3.80
C ILE A 117 -37.91 4.11 3.37
N ILE A 118 -38.62 4.95 2.61
CA ILE A 118 -39.92 4.59 2.03
C ILE A 118 -39.75 3.38 1.09
N ALA A 119 -38.80 3.47 0.15
CA ALA A 119 -38.51 2.37 -0.79
C ALA A 119 -38.06 1.08 -0.07
N ALA A 120 -37.25 1.21 0.99
CA ALA A 120 -36.81 0.06 1.78
C ALA A 120 -37.97 -0.60 2.55
N LYS A 121 -38.89 0.20 3.11
CA LYS A 121 -40.05 -0.29 3.87
C LYS A 121 -40.94 -1.19 3.01
N GLU A 122 -41.25 -0.77 1.79
CA GLU A 122 -42.08 -1.55 0.85
C GLU A 122 -41.48 -2.92 0.52
N SER A 123 -40.15 -3.02 0.46
CA SER A 123 -39.47 -4.28 0.15
C SER A 123 -39.34 -5.23 1.34
N LEU A 124 -39.33 -4.72 2.57
CA LEU A 124 -39.15 -5.52 3.79
C LEU A 124 -40.43 -6.23 4.27
N GLU A 125 -41.56 -6.07 3.58
CA GLU A 125 -42.82 -6.70 3.94
C GLU A 125 -42.83 -8.24 3.75
N LYS A 126 -41.87 -8.79 3.01
CA LYS A 126 -41.80 -10.22 2.67
C LYS A 126 -40.48 -10.85 3.14
N LEU A 127 -40.57 -12.10 3.62
CA LEU A 127 -39.42 -12.94 3.98
C LEU A 127 -38.79 -13.53 2.71
N THR A 128 -37.86 -12.80 2.10
CA THR A 128 -37.31 -13.11 0.78
C THR A 128 -35.86 -13.61 0.80
N ASP A 129 -35.20 -13.70 1.97
CA ASP A 129 -33.80 -14.15 2.03
C ASP A 129 -33.69 -15.68 1.96
N ILE A 130 -33.29 -16.19 0.79
CA ILE A 130 -33.08 -17.62 0.52
C ILE A 130 -31.90 -18.18 1.32
N ASN A 131 -30.87 -17.35 1.58
CA ASN A 131 -29.64 -17.79 2.24
C ASN A 131 -29.77 -17.77 3.77
N TYR A 132 -30.69 -16.96 4.30
CA TYR A 132 -30.95 -16.81 5.73
C TYR A 132 -32.46 -16.87 6.01
N PRO A 133 -33.02 -18.09 6.14
CA PRO A 133 -34.44 -18.27 6.42
C PRO A 133 -34.90 -17.45 7.63
N GLY A 134 -36.04 -16.77 7.49
CA GLY A 134 -36.61 -15.91 8.53
C GLY A 134 -36.11 -14.47 8.53
N MET A 135 -35.30 -14.07 7.55
CA MET A 135 -34.85 -12.68 7.36
C MET A 135 -35.64 -12.00 6.24
N ALA A 136 -35.98 -10.73 6.45
CA ALA A 136 -36.42 -9.82 5.40
C ALA A 136 -35.18 -9.11 4.82
N VAL A 137 -35.14 -8.97 3.49
CA VAL A 137 -34.07 -8.27 2.78
C VAL A 137 -34.67 -7.32 1.75
N THR A 138 -34.08 -6.14 1.63
CA THR A 138 -34.47 -5.16 0.60
C THR A 138 -34.11 -5.63 -0.81
N LYS A 139 -34.75 -5.04 -1.82
CA LYS A 139 -34.47 -5.35 -3.23
C LYS A 139 -33.14 -4.77 -3.66
N LYS A 140 -32.54 -5.34 -4.70
CA LYS A 140 -31.32 -4.81 -5.34
C LYS A 140 -31.53 -3.36 -5.79
N GLY A 141 -30.55 -2.49 -5.57
CA GLY A 141 -30.61 -1.07 -5.90
C GLY A 141 -31.37 -0.21 -4.88
N GLN A 142 -31.83 -0.81 -3.77
CA GLN A 142 -32.33 -0.09 -2.60
C GLN A 142 -31.32 -0.15 -1.45
N LEU A 143 -31.65 0.53 -0.35
CA LEU A 143 -30.86 0.51 0.87
C LEU A 143 -30.67 -0.92 1.36
N ASP A 144 -29.44 -1.46 1.36
CA ASP A 144 -29.17 -2.83 1.82
C ASP A 144 -29.46 -2.95 3.33
N ILE A 145 -30.59 -3.58 3.66
CA ILE A 145 -31.05 -3.89 5.01
C ILE A 145 -31.42 -5.36 5.05
N ARG A 146 -30.86 -6.08 6.02
CA ARG A 146 -31.21 -7.49 6.29
C ARG A 146 -31.50 -7.69 7.77
N VAL A 147 -32.77 -7.88 8.12
CA VAL A 147 -33.20 -8.03 9.52
C VAL A 147 -34.37 -9.01 9.65
N ALA A 148 -34.57 -9.59 10.84
CA ALA A 148 -35.76 -10.34 11.14
C ALA A 148 -37.00 -9.42 11.17
N PRO A 149 -38.22 -9.94 10.94
CA PRO A 149 -39.45 -9.13 10.96
C PRO A 149 -39.63 -8.28 12.22
N SER A 150 -39.25 -8.81 13.37
CA SER A 150 -39.30 -8.11 14.66
C SER A 150 -38.42 -6.86 14.72
N ASN A 151 -37.35 -6.78 13.92
CA ASN A 151 -36.38 -5.70 13.89
C ASN A 151 -36.59 -4.69 12.74
N ILE A 152 -37.52 -4.93 11.81
CA ILE A 152 -37.78 -4.03 10.67
C ILE A 152 -38.04 -2.59 11.14
N GLY A 153 -38.96 -2.41 12.09
CA GLY A 153 -39.33 -1.07 12.57
C GLY A 153 -38.17 -0.33 13.22
N ARG A 154 -37.31 -1.04 13.97
CA ARG A 154 -36.12 -0.48 14.60
C ARG A 154 -35.05 -0.13 13.57
N ALA A 155 -34.82 -1.02 12.61
CA ALA A 155 -33.88 -0.80 11.51
C ALA A 155 -34.22 0.44 10.69
N LEU A 156 -35.49 0.59 10.28
CA LEU A 156 -35.93 1.74 9.48
C LEU A 156 -35.76 3.05 10.26
N ARG A 157 -36.07 3.08 11.57
CA ARG A 157 -35.89 4.27 12.43
C ARG A 157 -34.41 4.67 12.56
N PHE A 158 -33.54 3.69 12.80
CA PHE A 158 -32.10 3.93 12.89
C PHE A 158 -31.54 4.47 11.56
N MET A 159 -31.85 3.79 10.45
CA MET A 159 -31.33 4.15 9.13
C MET A 159 -31.86 5.51 8.66
N ASP A 160 -33.13 5.84 8.94
CA ASP A 160 -33.70 7.17 8.67
C ASP A 160 -32.92 8.26 9.42
N THR A 161 -32.65 8.03 10.71
CA THR A 161 -31.90 8.98 11.55
C THR A 161 -30.46 9.12 11.07
N LEU A 162 -29.80 8.02 10.71
CA LEU A 162 -28.44 8.02 10.16
C LEU A 162 -28.38 8.82 8.85
N ILE A 163 -29.27 8.55 7.89
CA ILE A 163 -29.31 9.26 6.61
C ILE A 163 -29.53 10.76 6.82
N LYS A 164 -30.45 11.14 7.74
CA LYS A 164 -30.67 12.54 8.11
C LYS A 164 -29.43 13.18 8.73
N CYS A 165 -28.71 12.47 9.61
CA CYS A 165 -27.45 12.96 10.19
C CYS A 165 -26.36 13.15 9.13
N VAL A 166 -26.23 12.19 8.20
CA VAL A 166 -25.29 12.23 7.07
C VAL A 166 -25.58 13.47 6.20
N ARG A 167 -26.83 13.66 5.79
CA ARG A 167 -27.23 14.81 4.95
C ARG A 167 -27.11 16.15 5.68
N ALA A 168 -27.47 16.22 6.96
CA ALA A 168 -27.30 17.43 7.77
C ALA A 168 -25.83 17.85 7.90
N ARG A 169 -24.89 16.91 7.74
CA ARG A 169 -23.45 17.18 7.72
C ARG A 169 -22.90 17.52 6.32
N GLY A 170 -23.77 17.60 5.30
CA GLY A 170 -23.42 17.86 3.91
C GLY A 170 -22.89 16.64 3.14
N TYR A 171 -23.07 15.43 3.69
CA TYR A 171 -22.62 14.19 3.06
C TYR A 171 -23.74 13.56 2.23
N ILE A 172 -23.37 12.68 1.31
CA ILE A 172 -24.32 11.99 0.44
C ILE A 172 -24.40 10.52 0.86
N TYR A 173 -25.61 10.00 1.02
CA TYR A 173 -25.84 8.57 1.13
C TYR A 173 -26.16 8.03 -0.26
N GLU A 174 -25.27 7.22 -0.82
CA GLU A 174 -25.34 6.69 -2.18
C GLU A 174 -25.61 5.18 -2.14
N ILE A 175 -26.52 4.72 -3.00
CA ILE A 175 -26.81 3.30 -3.18
C ILE A 175 -26.35 2.91 -4.58
N THR A 176 -25.57 1.85 -4.66
CA THR A 176 -25.07 1.30 -5.92
C THR A 176 -25.46 -0.18 -6.02
N THR A 177 -25.14 -0.81 -7.15
CA THR A 177 -25.41 -2.24 -7.36
C THR A 177 -24.58 -3.15 -6.47
N ASP A 178 -23.44 -2.67 -5.98
CA ASP A 178 -22.46 -3.40 -5.17
C ASP A 178 -22.52 -3.06 -3.67
N GLY A 179 -23.32 -2.06 -3.26
CA GLY A 179 -23.61 -1.82 -1.85
C GLY A 179 -24.04 -0.40 -1.52
N ASN A 180 -23.94 -0.06 -0.23
CA ASN A 180 -24.25 1.27 0.29
C ASN A 180 -22.96 2.05 0.55
N TYR A 181 -22.98 3.33 0.27
CA TYR A 181 -21.84 4.24 0.42
C TYR A 181 -22.26 5.54 1.10
N ILE A 182 -21.34 6.09 1.89
CA ILE A 182 -21.42 7.46 2.38
C ILE A 182 -20.28 8.24 1.72
N VAL A 183 -20.64 9.26 0.94
CA VAL A 183 -19.72 10.10 0.20
C VAL A 183 -19.44 11.38 0.98
N VAL A 184 -18.16 11.63 1.26
CA VAL A 184 -17.64 12.80 1.96
C VAL A 184 -16.59 13.44 1.05
N GLY A 185 -16.92 14.57 0.42
CA GLY A 185 -16.04 15.16 -0.60
C GLY A 185 -15.81 14.19 -1.77
N GLU A 186 -14.55 13.86 -2.05
CA GLU A 186 -14.16 12.87 -3.08
C GLU A 186 -14.10 11.43 -2.54
N VAL A 187 -14.26 11.23 -1.23
CA VAL A 187 -14.10 9.92 -0.59
C VAL A 187 -15.42 9.18 -0.52
N LYS A 188 -15.44 7.94 -1.03
CA LYS A 188 -16.57 7.01 -0.90
C LYS A 188 -16.28 5.97 0.19
N LEU A 189 -17.04 6.00 1.28
CA LEU A 189 -16.93 5.06 2.40
C LEU A 189 -18.02 3.99 2.29
N ARG A 190 -17.63 2.73 2.09
CA ARG A 190 -18.60 1.62 2.01
C ARG A 190 -19.13 1.26 3.40
N VAL A 191 -20.46 1.11 3.49
CA VAL A 191 -21.17 0.82 4.75
C VAL A 191 -22.10 -0.38 4.59
N ASN A 192 -22.33 -1.10 5.67
CA ASN A 192 -23.25 -2.23 5.70
C ASN A 192 -24.08 -2.20 6.98
N PHE A 193 -25.37 -2.55 6.86
CA PHE A 193 -26.29 -2.62 7.97
C PHE A 193 -27.05 -3.95 7.93
N ARG A 194 -27.00 -4.72 9.03
CA ARG A 194 -27.70 -5.99 9.13
C ARG A 194 -27.99 -6.39 10.57
N GLU A 195 -28.86 -7.36 10.76
CA GLU A 195 -28.95 -8.11 12.00
C GLU A 195 -27.99 -9.30 11.98
N ARG A 196 -27.36 -9.56 13.12
CA ARG A 196 -26.45 -10.70 13.28
C ARG A 196 -27.23 -12.01 13.34
N THR A 197 -26.63 -13.03 12.75
CA THR A 197 -27.10 -14.40 12.85
C THR A 197 -26.16 -15.22 13.73
N THR A 198 -26.72 -16.16 14.49
CA THR A 198 -25.98 -17.15 15.26
C THR A 198 -26.15 -18.51 14.62
N LYS A 199 -25.08 -19.30 14.59
CA LYS A 199 -25.07 -20.67 14.06
C LYS A 199 -25.61 -21.62 15.13
N PHE A 200 -26.67 -22.36 14.83
CA PHE A 200 -27.27 -23.37 15.69
C PHE A 200 -27.09 -24.74 15.08
N LYS A 201 -26.79 -25.76 15.90
CA LYS A 201 -26.76 -27.15 15.44
C LYS A 201 -28.20 -27.63 15.27
N VAL A 202 -28.49 -28.27 14.15
CA VAL A 202 -29.80 -28.85 13.85
C VAL A 202 -29.63 -30.33 13.52
N ASP A 203 -30.66 -31.12 13.85
CA ASP A 203 -30.67 -32.56 13.60
C ASP A 203 -31.43 -32.83 12.29
N LYS A 204 -30.76 -32.61 11.15
CA LYS A 204 -31.31 -32.86 9.81
C LYS A 204 -30.32 -33.66 8.96
N PRO A 205 -30.78 -34.60 8.09
CA PRO A 205 -29.91 -35.55 7.37
C PRO A 205 -28.84 -34.93 6.45
N TYR A 206 -29.02 -33.68 6.02
CA TYR A 206 -28.12 -32.98 5.08
C TYR A 206 -27.80 -31.54 5.50
N GLN A 207 -28.10 -31.18 6.75
CA GLN A 207 -27.85 -29.84 7.27
C GLN A 207 -27.50 -29.97 8.74
N GLU A 208 -26.21 -29.81 9.08
CA GLU A 208 -25.75 -29.86 10.47
C GLU A 208 -26.04 -28.56 11.24
N TYR A 209 -26.20 -27.45 10.51
CA TYR A 209 -26.34 -26.14 11.11
C TYR A 209 -27.32 -25.23 10.38
N GLU A 210 -27.97 -24.39 11.16
CA GLU A 210 -28.88 -23.35 10.69
C GLU A 210 -28.46 -22.01 11.28
N TRP A 211 -28.45 -20.97 10.45
CA TRP A 211 -28.20 -19.60 10.88
C TRP A 211 -29.51 -18.94 11.23
N ARG A 212 -29.67 -18.49 12.48
CA ARG A 212 -30.89 -17.81 12.94
C ARG A 212 -30.58 -16.38 13.40
N PRO A 213 -31.46 -15.40 13.14
CA PRO A 213 -31.34 -14.06 13.71
C PRO A 213 -31.21 -14.11 15.23
N ASN A 214 -30.35 -13.28 15.79
CA ASN A 214 -30.14 -13.22 17.25
C ASN A 214 -30.61 -11.91 17.89
N GLY A 215 -31.35 -11.09 17.14
CA GLY A 215 -31.91 -9.82 17.60
C GLY A 215 -30.96 -8.64 17.56
N LYS A 216 -29.64 -8.86 17.37
CA LYS A 216 -28.64 -7.79 17.46
C LYS A 216 -28.38 -7.14 16.12
N ILE A 217 -28.73 -5.88 16.00
CA ILE A 217 -28.47 -5.07 14.81
C ILE A 217 -27.04 -4.56 14.84
N VAL A 218 -26.40 -4.49 13.68
CA VAL A 218 -25.02 -4.06 13.49
C VAL A 218 -24.91 -3.13 12.27
N PHE A 219 -24.16 -2.04 12.46
CA PHE A 219 -23.68 -1.14 11.41
C PHE A 219 -22.16 -1.28 11.29
N ARG A 220 -21.66 -1.41 10.07
CA ARG A 220 -20.26 -1.68 9.77
C ARG A 220 -19.75 -0.74 8.68
N LEU A 221 -18.53 -0.25 8.85
CA LEU A 221 -17.70 0.23 7.74
C LEU A 221 -16.85 -0.94 7.21
N ASP A 222 -16.54 -0.93 5.93
CA ASP A 222 -15.82 -2.02 5.26
C ASP A 222 -14.52 -2.51 5.93
N ASP A 223 -13.98 -3.60 5.39
CA ASP A 223 -12.79 -4.26 5.92
C ASP A 223 -11.52 -3.40 5.87
N ARG A 224 -11.53 -2.29 5.10
CA ARG A 224 -10.42 -1.32 5.11
C ARG A 224 -10.49 -0.47 6.37
N LEU A 225 -11.68 0.00 6.74
CA LEU A 225 -11.90 0.88 7.90
C LEU A 225 -12.09 0.11 9.23
N LYS A 226 -12.34 -1.21 9.16
CA LYS A 226 -12.37 -2.17 10.29
C LYS A 226 -13.15 -1.67 11.49
N SER A 227 -14.32 -1.07 11.25
CA SER A 227 -15.13 -0.46 12.29
C SER A 227 -16.54 -1.02 12.27
N GLU A 228 -17.00 -1.46 13.43
CA GLU A 228 -18.31 -2.07 13.60
C GLU A 228 -18.93 -1.61 14.92
N TRP A 229 -20.23 -1.34 14.89
CA TRP A 229 -21.05 -0.99 16.04
C TRP A 229 -22.31 -1.81 15.99
N GLY A 230 -22.77 -2.28 17.13
CA GLY A 230 -23.99 -3.08 17.19
C GLY A 230 -24.44 -3.24 18.62
N ASP A 231 -25.55 -3.93 18.77
CA ASP A 231 -26.15 -4.13 20.07
C ASP A 231 -25.24 -4.92 21.01
N SER A 232 -25.13 -4.39 22.23
CA SER A 232 -24.41 -4.99 23.34
C SER A 232 -25.32 -5.09 24.56
N LYS A 233 -24.81 -5.66 25.66
CA LYS A 233 -25.58 -5.74 26.92
C LYS A 233 -25.87 -4.37 27.53
N THR A 234 -25.06 -3.34 27.21
CA THR A 234 -25.08 -2.04 27.87
C THR A 234 -25.41 -0.86 26.96
N LYS A 235 -25.29 -1.05 25.64
CA LYS A 235 -25.56 -0.03 24.62
C LYS A 235 -26.28 -0.64 23.44
N LEU A 236 -27.24 0.10 22.93
CA LEU A 236 -27.92 -0.20 21.68
C LEU A 236 -27.20 0.48 20.50
N LEU A 237 -27.47 0.02 19.29
CA LEU A 237 -26.90 0.61 18.07
C LEU A 237 -27.21 2.11 17.94
N GLU A 238 -28.38 2.56 18.39
CA GLU A 238 -28.81 3.96 18.38
C GLU A 238 -27.85 4.86 19.19
N ASP A 239 -27.32 4.36 20.30
CA ASP A 239 -26.35 5.06 21.16
C ASP A 239 -24.99 5.27 20.46
N HIS A 240 -24.77 4.56 19.35
CA HIS A 240 -23.55 4.63 18.57
C HIS A 240 -23.61 5.64 17.42
N LEU A 241 -24.72 6.38 17.22
CA LEU A 241 -24.79 7.39 16.16
C LEU A 241 -23.67 8.45 16.25
N PRO A 242 -23.39 9.11 17.39
CA PRO A 242 -22.27 10.05 17.47
C PRO A 242 -20.89 9.42 17.15
N PRO A 243 -20.49 8.25 17.71
CA PRO A 243 -19.22 7.62 17.36
C PRO A 243 -19.15 7.00 15.97
N ILE A 244 -20.30 6.74 15.31
CA ILE A 244 -20.36 6.40 13.88
C ILE A 244 -20.03 7.65 13.07
N MET A 245 -20.72 8.76 13.29
CA MET A 245 -20.48 10.03 12.57
C MET A 245 -19.03 10.50 12.72
N ALA A 246 -18.48 10.45 13.95
CA ALA A 246 -17.09 10.80 14.17
C ALA A 246 -16.10 9.88 13.43
N LYS A 247 -16.42 8.60 13.28
CA LYS A 247 -15.57 7.68 12.54
C LYS A 247 -15.66 7.90 11.04
N LEU A 248 -16.81 8.32 10.50
CA LEU A 248 -16.94 8.70 9.09
C LEU A 248 -16.01 9.88 8.77
N ASP A 249 -16.07 10.96 9.56
CA ASP A 249 -15.21 12.13 9.37
C ASP A 249 -13.71 11.80 9.44
N ILE A 250 -13.31 10.99 10.43
CA ILE A 250 -11.89 10.62 10.60
C ILE A 250 -11.44 9.76 9.43
N SER A 251 -12.25 8.78 9.03
CA SER A 251 -11.91 7.92 7.90
C SER A 251 -11.85 8.70 6.59
N ALA A 252 -12.77 9.66 6.38
CA ALA A 252 -12.75 10.52 5.21
C ALA A 252 -11.46 11.34 5.13
N LYS A 253 -11.07 12.02 6.23
CA LYS A 253 -9.81 12.79 6.29
C LYS A 253 -8.58 11.92 6.05
N GLN A 254 -8.54 10.71 6.62
CA GLN A 254 -7.43 9.78 6.44
C GLN A 254 -7.32 9.32 4.98
N GLU A 255 -8.45 9.04 4.33
CA GLU A 255 -8.47 8.61 2.94
C GLU A 255 -8.12 9.76 1.99
N GLU A 256 -8.61 10.99 2.23
CA GLU A 256 -8.20 12.17 1.45
C GLU A 256 -6.69 12.40 1.51
N GLU A 257 -6.10 12.31 2.70
CA GLU A 257 -4.65 12.45 2.87
C GLU A 257 -3.88 11.34 2.16
N TYR A 258 -4.38 10.09 2.24
CA TYR A 258 -3.81 8.96 1.50
C TYR A 258 -3.86 9.20 -0.02
N LEU A 259 -5.00 9.60 -0.58
CA LEU A 259 -5.17 9.88 -2.00
C LEU A 259 -4.26 11.02 -2.46
N LYS A 260 -4.14 12.09 -1.67
CA LYS A 260 -3.22 13.21 -1.95
C LYS A 260 -1.76 12.74 -2.00
N ASN A 261 -1.33 11.93 -1.01
CA ASN A 261 0.02 11.40 -0.96
C ASN A 261 0.28 10.41 -2.11
N ALA A 262 -0.70 9.61 -2.50
CA ALA A 262 -0.61 8.70 -3.64
C ALA A 262 -0.43 9.46 -4.96
N ARG A 263 -1.19 10.56 -5.19
CA ARG A 263 -1.03 11.44 -6.37
C ARG A 263 0.39 12.01 -6.46
N ILE A 264 0.90 12.60 -5.36
CA ILE A 264 2.26 13.15 -5.29
C ILE A 264 3.31 12.06 -5.53
N TRP A 265 3.12 10.88 -4.94
CA TRP A 265 4.04 9.76 -5.13
C TRP A 265 4.07 9.28 -6.59
N GLN A 266 2.92 9.17 -7.23
CA GLN A 266 2.81 8.75 -8.64
C GLN A 266 3.51 9.74 -9.57
N GLU A 267 3.28 11.04 -9.40
CA GLU A 267 3.95 12.09 -10.19
C GLU A 267 5.48 12.03 -10.03
N ASN A 268 5.97 11.89 -8.80
CA ASN A 268 7.39 11.78 -8.52
C ASN A 268 7.99 10.50 -9.11
N TRP A 269 7.27 9.38 -9.00
CA TRP A 269 7.72 8.10 -9.55
C TRP A 269 7.79 8.14 -11.08
N GLU A 270 6.82 8.75 -11.77
CA GLU A 270 6.85 8.92 -13.22
C GLU A 270 8.01 9.81 -13.67
N LYS A 271 8.29 10.92 -12.96
CA LYS A 271 9.45 11.78 -13.23
C LYS A 271 10.76 11.01 -13.10
N GLN A 272 10.92 10.24 -12.01
CA GLN A 272 12.11 9.42 -11.79
C GLN A 272 12.25 8.32 -12.85
N ARG A 273 11.15 7.65 -13.22
CA ARG A 273 11.16 6.62 -14.26
C ARG A 273 11.60 7.18 -15.61
N LYS A 274 11.11 8.36 -15.99
CA LYS A 274 11.52 9.03 -17.25
C LYS A 274 12.99 9.43 -17.22
N LEU A 275 13.48 9.97 -16.11
CA LEU A 275 14.89 10.33 -15.97
C LEU A 275 15.80 9.09 -16.06
N GLN A 276 15.43 8.02 -15.36
CA GLN A 276 16.16 6.75 -15.40
C GLN A 276 16.16 6.14 -16.81
N ALA A 277 15.01 6.09 -17.48
CA ALA A 277 14.92 5.56 -18.84
C ALA A 277 15.78 6.35 -19.83
N LYS A 278 15.85 7.68 -19.72
CA LYS A 278 16.76 8.51 -20.54
C LYS A 278 18.22 8.19 -20.26
N HIS A 279 18.58 8.08 -18.99
CA HIS A 279 19.94 7.75 -18.58
C HIS A 279 20.34 6.35 -19.07
N ASP A 280 19.48 5.35 -18.91
CA ASP A 280 19.73 3.97 -19.35
C ASP A 280 19.82 3.87 -20.87
N ALA A 281 18.97 4.60 -21.61
CA ALA A 281 19.04 4.68 -23.06
C ALA A 281 20.36 5.28 -23.53
N HIS A 282 20.78 6.40 -22.92
CA HIS A 282 22.08 7.01 -23.24
C HIS A 282 23.25 6.08 -22.89
N GLN A 283 23.21 5.41 -21.73
CA GLN A 283 24.24 4.42 -21.39
C GLN A 283 24.29 3.24 -22.36
N HIS A 284 23.14 2.79 -22.85
CA HIS A 284 23.09 1.74 -23.85
C HIS A 284 23.68 2.21 -25.18
N GLU A 285 23.29 3.38 -25.67
CA GLU A 285 23.82 4.00 -26.89
C GLU A 285 25.34 4.20 -26.82
N GLU A 286 25.86 4.72 -25.71
CA GLU A 286 27.30 4.87 -25.48
C GLU A 286 28.03 3.52 -25.50
N ARG A 287 27.43 2.47 -24.89
CA ARG A 287 28.02 1.12 -24.89
C ARG A 287 28.05 0.49 -26.27
N GLU A 288 26.97 0.61 -27.04
CA GLU A 288 26.93 0.06 -28.40
C GLU A 288 27.87 0.83 -29.32
N SER A 289 27.90 2.16 -29.22
CA SER A 289 28.85 3.01 -29.97
C SER A 289 30.30 2.67 -29.62
N PHE A 290 30.61 2.41 -28.34
CA PHE A 290 31.94 2.02 -27.91
C PHE A 290 32.33 0.62 -28.39
N LYS A 291 31.40 -0.36 -28.38
CA LYS A 291 31.65 -1.69 -28.96
C LYS A 291 31.97 -1.59 -30.44
N GLU A 292 31.19 -0.81 -31.18
CA GLU A 292 31.39 -0.58 -32.61
C GLU A 292 32.77 0.04 -32.88
N LEU A 293 33.15 1.06 -32.09
CA LEU A 293 34.49 1.65 -32.17
C LEU A 293 35.59 0.61 -31.93
N LEU A 294 35.45 -0.26 -30.93
CA LEU A 294 36.43 -1.31 -30.65
C LEU A 294 36.53 -2.33 -31.80
N THR A 295 35.41 -2.70 -32.41
CA THR A 295 35.38 -3.56 -33.60
C THR A 295 36.13 -2.91 -34.75
N GLN A 296 35.87 -1.63 -35.03
CA GLN A 296 36.57 -0.89 -36.09
C GLN A 296 38.08 -0.79 -35.80
N VAL A 297 38.48 -0.48 -34.57
CA VAL A 297 39.91 -0.43 -34.18
C VAL A 297 40.59 -1.79 -34.39
N LYS A 298 39.92 -2.90 -34.04
CA LYS A 298 40.45 -4.26 -34.28
C LYS A 298 40.66 -4.50 -35.78
N ARG A 299 39.64 -4.24 -36.61
CA ARG A 299 39.69 -4.43 -38.07
C ARG A 299 40.78 -3.58 -38.71
N TRP A 300 40.87 -2.31 -38.34
CA TRP A 300 41.93 -1.41 -38.78
C TRP A 300 43.31 -1.97 -38.42
N LYS A 301 43.52 -2.42 -37.17
CA LYS A 301 44.82 -2.98 -36.78
C LYS A 301 45.15 -4.26 -37.54
N GLN A 302 44.18 -5.12 -37.81
CA GLN A 302 44.37 -6.32 -38.63
C GLN A 302 44.77 -5.97 -40.07
N ALA A 303 44.09 -5.00 -40.70
CA ALA A 303 44.46 -4.53 -42.04
C ALA A 303 45.89 -3.97 -42.08
N GLN A 304 46.29 -3.19 -41.07
CA GLN A 304 47.67 -2.70 -40.95
C GLN A 304 48.68 -3.85 -40.82
N LEU A 305 48.39 -4.87 -40.00
CA LEU A 305 49.25 -6.04 -39.85
C LEU A 305 49.39 -6.82 -41.16
N ILE A 306 48.32 -6.94 -41.96
CA ILE A 306 48.39 -7.56 -43.30
C ILE A 306 49.32 -6.74 -44.21
N ARG A 307 49.14 -5.41 -44.28
CA ARG A 307 50.00 -4.54 -45.09
C ARG A 307 51.47 -4.59 -44.67
N GLU A 308 51.74 -4.57 -43.36
CA GLU A 308 53.09 -4.72 -42.79
C GLU A 308 53.71 -6.07 -43.20
N TYR A 309 52.94 -7.16 -43.14
CA TYR A 309 53.39 -8.49 -43.56
C TYR A 309 53.70 -8.56 -45.06
N LEU A 310 52.82 -8.04 -45.91
CA LEU A 310 53.01 -8.02 -47.37
C LEU A 310 54.28 -7.25 -47.77
N ALA A 311 54.55 -6.12 -47.10
CA ALA A 311 55.76 -5.33 -47.33
C ALA A 311 57.06 -6.05 -46.94
N ALA A 312 57.00 -7.02 -46.02
CA ALA A 312 58.15 -7.75 -45.53
C ALA A 312 58.53 -8.98 -46.38
N ILE A 313 57.67 -9.40 -47.34
CA ILE A 313 57.91 -10.58 -48.18
C ILE A 313 58.78 -10.22 -49.38
N PRO A 314 59.95 -10.86 -49.57
CA PRO A 314 60.76 -10.65 -50.77
C PRO A 314 60.19 -11.45 -51.96
N SER A 315 59.95 -10.76 -53.08
CA SER A 315 59.51 -11.33 -54.37
C SER A 315 58.24 -12.22 -54.31
N PRO A 316 57.10 -11.70 -53.82
CA PRO A 316 55.83 -12.43 -53.84
C PRO A 316 55.30 -12.63 -55.28
N ASP A 317 54.49 -13.67 -55.46
CA ASP A 317 53.66 -13.82 -56.66
C ASP A 317 52.69 -12.64 -56.80
N THR A 318 52.66 -12.00 -57.97
CA THR A 318 51.91 -10.75 -58.20
C THR A 318 50.41 -10.93 -58.00
N ASN A 319 49.84 -12.06 -58.47
CA ASN A 319 48.41 -12.30 -58.36
C ASN A 319 47.98 -12.49 -56.89
N TRP A 320 48.81 -13.18 -56.11
CA TRP A 320 48.57 -13.33 -54.67
C TRP A 320 48.73 -12.01 -53.90
N LEU A 321 49.71 -11.19 -54.25
CA LEU A 321 49.94 -9.88 -53.62
C LEU A 321 48.75 -8.93 -53.85
N ASP A 322 48.23 -8.88 -55.07
CA ASP A 322 47.07 -8.05 -55.42
C ASP A 322 45.82 -8.51 -54.65
N TRP A 323 45.57 -9.82 -54.59
CA TRP A 323 44.49 -10.39 -53.77
C TRP A 323 44.63 -10.03 -52.28
N ALA A 324 45.81 -10.22 -51.70
CA ALA A 324 46.01 -9.97 -50.26
C ALA A 324 45.92 -8.48 -49.91
N THR A 325 46.38 -7.60 -50.81
CA THR A 325 46.24 -6.14 -50.68
C THR A 325 44.77 -5.74 -50.70
N HIS A 326 44.00 -6.27 -51.65
CA HIS A 326 42.56 -6.05 -51.73
C HIS A 326 41.82 -6.51 -50.47
N LYS A 327 42.21 -7.67 -49.90
CA LYS A 327 41.62 -8.15 -48.62
C LYS A 327 41.95 -7.24 -47.43
N ALA A 328 43.13 -6.63 -47.39
CA ALA A 328 43.45 -5.64 -46.37
C ALA A 328 42.60 -4.37 -46.52
N ASP A 329 42.40 -3.90 -47.74
CA ASP A 329 41.59 -2.70 -48.04
C ASP A 329 40.09 -2.91 -47.80
N TRP A 330 39.59 -4.13 -48.03
CA TRP A 330 38.21 -4.51 -47.68
C TRP A 330 37.99 -4.57 -46.16
N LEU A 331 38.96 -5.11 -45.40
CA LEU A 331 38.86 -5.19 -43.94
C LEU A 331 39.02 -3.84 -43.24
N ASP A 332 39.79 -2.92 -43.84
CA ASP A 332 40.08 -1.60 -43.27
C ASP A 332 38.81 -0.72 -43.21
N PRO A 333 38.34 -0.34 -42.01
CA PRO A 333 37.13 0.47 -41.85
C PRO A 333 37.30 1.92 -42.33
N ILE A 334 38.51 2.35 -42.70
CA ILE A 334 38.77 3.68 -43.28
C ILE A 334 38.72 3.62 -44.81
N VAL A 335 39.20 2.53 -45.42
CA VAL A 335 39.26 2.37 -46.87
C VAL A 335 37.96 1.82 -47.43
N MET A 336 37.34 0.85 -46.73
CA MET A 336 36.03 0.29 -47.04
C MET A 336 35.90 -0.20 -48.49
N ALA A 337 36.92 -0.90 -49.02
CA ALA A 337 36.81 -1.50 -50.34
C ALA A 337 35.70 -2.57 -50.37
N GLU A 338 35.01 -2.72 -51.49
CA GLU A 338 34.04 -3.80 -51.71
C GLU A 338 34.76 -5.10 -52.08
N ASP A 339 34.21 -6.25 -51.71
CA ASP A 339 34.73 -7.54 -52.12
C ASP A 339 33.66 -8.37 -52.82
N GLU A 340 34.04 -8.96 -53.94
CA GLU A 340 33.13 -9.69 -54.83
C GLU A 340 32.54 -10.95 -54.16
N TRP A 341 33.23 -11.49 -53.14
CA TRP A 341 32.89 -12.77 -52.52
C TRP A 341 32.64 -12.68 -51.01
N MET A 342 32.94 -11.55 -50.37
CA MET A 342 32.80 -11.37 -48.91
C MET A 342 31.98 -10.12 -48.55
N THR A 343 30.98 -10.33 -47.69
CA THR A 343 30.02 -9.33 -47.21
C THR A 343 30.51 -8.64 -45.93
N GLU A 344 29.87 -7.53 -45.55
CA GLU A 344 30.20 -6.81 -44.30
C GLU A 344 30.12 -7.70 -43.04
N GLY A 345 29.22 -8.70 -43.04
CA GLY A 345 29.11 -9.67 -41.94
C GLY A 345 30.26 -10.68 -41.89
N ASP A 346 30.96 -10.92 -43.00
CA ASP A 346 32.12 -11.82 -43.04
C ASP A 346 33.35 -11.21 -42.35
N LYS A 347 33.36 -9.88 -42.14
CA LYS A 347 34.42 -9.18 -41.40
C LYS A 347 34.43 -9.51 -39.90
N ASP A 348 33.32 -10.01 -39.36
CA ASP A 348 33.21 -10.39 -37.94
C ASP A 348 33.75 -11.81 -37.65
N ILE A 349 34.10 -12.56 -38.69
CA ILE A 349 34.65 -13.92 -38.58
C ILE A 349 36.14 -13.91 -38.23
N PHE A 350 36.84 -12.81 -38.54
CA PHE A 350 38.30 -12.66 -38.42
C PHE A 350 38.66 -11.61 -37.35
#